data_AF-A0A2R6JG40-F1
#
_entry.id   AF-A0A2R6JG40-F1
#
_cell.length_a   1.000
_cell.length_b   1.000
_cell.length_c   1.000
_cell.angle_alpha   90.00
_cell.angle_beta   90.00
_cell.angle_gamma   90.00
#
_symmetry.space_group_name_H-M   'P 1'
#
loop_
_entity.id
_entity.type
_entity.pdbx_description
1 polymer ?
#
loop_
_entity_poly.entity_id
_entity_poly.type
_entity_poly.pdbx_seq_one_letter_code
_entity_poly.pdbx_strand_id
1 'polypeptide(L)'
;MVTEAECVEALREAARRLGESPTKTGYEELDIQPSSTTIVRVVGNWNEAKALAGLETYAQKEAGGTEIAPKPESVEIPDDETWTELTAQQRWYYKNRKRRIAVKDERRVELRQWFRERKRDEHECARCEESRPAALDFHHDGKDKQKGVTQMVNHGYSKTRIEEEIGRCTVLCANCHRKEHYDGVTPAELPPAPEIEAEIEDSTETRLRERRRAWVVAYKRDSDGCRNCGESDPVCLDLHHVDEKVGSISALIAERRSLDMIRRELQKCELLCANCHRERHFDPSSLSDDRTASAEHDNNK
;
A
#
# COMPACT_ATOMS: atom_id res chain seq x y z
N MET A 1 -9.39 -18.65 47.16
CA MET A 1 -8.32 -18.38 46.17
C MET A 1 -7.64 -19.70 45.92
N VAL A 2 -7.44 -20.08 44.65
CA VAL A 2 -6.76 -21.34 44.31
C VAL A 2 -5.28 -21.19 44.65
N THR A 3 -4.74 -22.18 45.36
CA THR A 3 -3.36 -22.24 45.85
C THR A 3 -2.49 -23.10 44.93
N GLU A 4 -1.17 -22.90 45.00
CA GLU A 4 -0.20 -23.73 44.24
C GLU A 4 -0.33 -25.22 44.59
N ALA A 5 -0.62 -25.54 45.86
CA ALA A 5 -0.84 -26.92 46.32
C ALA A 5 -2.06 -27.57 45.64
N GLU A 6 -3.16 -26.83 45.46
CA GLU A 6 -4.35 -27.31 44.74
C GLU A 6 -4.07 -27.54 43.25
N CYS A 7 -3.23 -26.70 42.64
CA CYS A 7 -2.78 -26.89 41.25
C CYS A 7 -1.92 -28.15 41.08
N VAL A 8 -1.03 -28.42 42.03
CA VAL A 8 -0.16 -29.61 42.04
C VAL A 8 -0.98 -30.89 42.20
N GLU A 9 -1.93 -30.92 43.15
CA GLU A 9 -2.77 -32.10 43.36
C GLU A 9 -3.69 -32.39 42.17
N ALA A 10 -4.22 -31.34 41.52
CA ALA A 10 -5.01 -31.52 40.31
C ALA A 10 -4.21 -32.12 39.14
N LEU A 11 -2.94 -31.74 38.99
CA LEU A 11 -2.05 -32.33 37.98
C LEU A 11 -1.70 -33.79 38.30
N ARG A 12 -1.50 -34.12 39.58
CA ARG A 12 -1.28 -35.52 40.02
C ARG A 12 -2.53 -36.38 39.78
N GLU A 13 -3.71 -35.83 40.04
CA GLU A 13 -4.97 -36.50 39.75
C GLU A 13 -5.14 -36.75 38.25
N ALA A 14 -4.87 -35.74 37.42
CA ALA A 14 -4.90 -35.90 35.98
C ALA A 14 -3.92 -36.98 35.49
N ALA A 15 -2.71 -37.02 36.04
CA ALA A 15 -1.72 -38.04 35.70
C ALA A 15 -2.18 -39.45 36.08
N ARG A 16 -2.82 -39.62 37.24
CA ARG A 16 -3.40 -40.92 37.65
C ARG A 16 -4.51 -41.38 36.72
N ARG A 17 -5.35 -40.46 36.23
CA ARG A 17 -6.46 -40.79 35.33
C ARG A 17 -6.00 -41.15 33.92
N LEU A 18 -4.97 -40.47 33.42
CA LEU A 18 -4.41 -40.73 32.08
C LEU A 18 -3.42 -41.89 32.08
N GLY A 19 -2.84 -42.23 33.24
CA GLY A 19 -1.75 -43.20 33.33
C GLY A 19 -0.40 -42.65 32.83
N GLU A 20 -0.34 -41.38 32.47
CA GLU A 20 0.83 -40.68 31.95
C GLU A 20 0.85 -39.21 32.38
N SER A 21 1.97 -38.52 32.15
CA SER A 21 2.12 -37.12 32.48
C SER A 21 1.21 -36.24 31.61
N PRO A 22 0.23 -35.49 32.17
CA PRO A 22 -0.82 -34.83 31.40
C PRO A 22 -0.26 -33.78 30.42
N THR A 23 -0.75 -33.82 29.18
CA THR A 23 -0.63 -32.70 28.24
C THR A 23 -1.65 -31.62 28.64
N LYS A 24 -1.48 -30.37 28.17
CA LYS A 24 -2.46 -29.31 28.50
C LYS A 24 -3.87 -29.67 27.97
N THR A 25 -3.94 -30.20 26.75
CA THR A 25 -5.18 -30.67 26.14
C THR A 25 -5.76 -31.88 26.88
N GLY A 26 -4.92 -32.87 27.19
CA GLY A 26 -5.36 -34.07 27.93
C GLY A 26 -5.85 -33.76 29.34
N TYR A 27 -5.36 -32.70 29.98
CA TYR A 27 -5.88 -32.23 31.27
C TYR A 27 -7.28 -31.59 31.14
N GLU A 28 -7.50 -30.79 30.10
CA GLU A 28 -8.78 -30.08 29.87
C GLU A 28 -9.95 -31.05 29.59
N GLU A 29 -9.66 -32.24 29.05
CA GLU A 29 -10.65 -33.28 28.79
C GLU A 29 -11.15 -34.01 30.06
N LEU A 30 -10.43 -33.92 31.18
CA LEU A 30 -10.71 -34.70 32.40
C LEU A 30 -11.72 -34.04 33.36
N ASP A 31 -12.25 -32.87 33.01
CA ASP A 31 -13.14 -32.05 33.85
C ASP A 31 -12.63 -31.90 35.31
N ILE A 32 -11.32 -31.67 35.46
CA ILE A 32 -10.65 -31.48 36.75
C ILE A 32 -10.53 -29.97 37.04
N GLN A 33 -10.85 -29.59 38.27
CA GLN A 33 -10.62 -28.24 38.78
C GLN A 33 -9.33 -28.20 39.62
N PRO A 34 -8.56 -27.09 39.57
CA PRO A 34 -8.80 -25.86 38.81
C PRO A 34 -8.46 -25.97 37.31
N SER A 35 -9.04 -25.11 36.48
CA SER A 35 -8.77 -25.11 35.02
C SER A 35 -7.28 -24.94 34.68
N SER A 36 -6.86 -25.43 33.50
CA SER A 36 -5.49 -25.28 32.99
C SER A 36 -5.00 -23.82 32.99
N THR A 37 -5.89 -22.89 32.65
CA THR A 37 -5.63 -21.44 32.65
C THR A 37 -5.42 -20.91 34.07
N THR A 38 -6.14 -21.44 35.05
CA THR A 38 -5.96 -21.07 36.46
C THR A 38 -4.64 -21.60 37.00
N ILE A 39 -4.25 -22.83 36.64
CA ILE A 39 -2.94 -23.41 36.99
C ILE A 39 -1.80 -22.55 36.44
N VAL A 40 -1.85 -22.18 35.14
CA VAL A 40 -0.84 -21.31 34.54
C VAL A 40 -0.81 -19.93 35.20
N ARG A 41 -1.95 -19.36 35.58
CA ARG A 41 -2.00 -18.07 36.27
C ARG A 41 -1.40 -18.11 37.68
N VAL A 42 -1.60 -19.20 38.41
CA VAL A 42 -1.14 -19.36 39.80
C VAL A 42 0.33 -19.75 39.85
N VAL A 43 0.77 -20.67 38.97
CA VAL A 43 2.11 -21.27 38.99
C VAL A 43 3.06 -20.66 37.95
N GLY A 44 2.55 -19.85 37.02
CA GLY A 44 3.33 -19.14 36.00
C GLY A 44 3.35 -19.86 34.65
N ASN A 45 3.78 -21.11 34.60
CA ASN A 45 3.76 -21.90 33.36
C ASN A 45 3.44 -23.40 33.59
N TRP A 46 3.03 -24.07 32.50
CA TRP A 46 2.56 -25.47 32.57
C TRP A 46 3.66 -26.46 32.92
N ASN A 47 4.88 -26.25 32.43
CA ASN A 47 6.02 -27.13 32.72
C ASN A 47 6.47 -27.01 34.18
N GLU A 48 6.47 -25.79 34.71
CA GLU A 48 6.75 -25.53 36.12
C GLU A 48 5.72 -26.17 37.04
N ALA A 49 4.43 -26.10 36.67
CA ALA A 49 3.37 -26.80 37.40
C ALA A 49 3.54 -28.33 37.38
N LYS A 50 3.94 -28.92 36.24
CA LYS A 50 4.27 -30.35 36.15
C LYS A 50 5.52 -30.70 36.95
N ALA A 51 6.55 -29.85 36.95
CA ALA A 51 7.76 -30.04 37.74
C ALA A 51 7.45 -30.07 39.24
N LEU A 52 6.66 -29.12 39.74
CA LEU A 52 6.21 -29.07 41.13
C LEU A 52 5.37 -30.29 41.51
N ALA A 53 4.61 -30.83 40.56
CA ALA A 53 3.84 -32.06 40.76
C ALA A 53 4.68 -33.34 40.75
N GLY A 54 5.97 -33.26 40.42
CA GLY A 54 6.85 -34.43 40.24
C GLY A 54 6.55 -35.21 38.97
N LEU A 55 5.91 -34.56 38.00
CA LEU A 55 5.51 -35.15 36.72
C LEU A 55 6.54 -34.82 35.64
N GLU A 56 6.70 -35.74 34.69
CA GLU A 56 7.63 -35.55 33.57
C GLU A 56 7.25 -34.29 32.77
N THR A 57 8.16 -33.32 32.73
CA THR A 57 7.97 -32.06 32.03
C THR A 57 8.36 -32.21 30.56
N TYR A 58 7.86 -31.32 29.71
CA TYR A 58 8.45 -31.24 28.38
C TYR A 58 9.86 -30.67 28.51
N ALA A 59 10.88 -31.53 28.36
CA ALA A 59 12.21 -31.04 28.05
C ALA A 59 12.11 -30.32 26.70
N GLN A 60 12.50 -29.04 26.65
CA GLN A 60 12.57 -28.28 25.41
C GLN A 60 13.59 -28.88 24.40
N LYS A 61 14.25 -30.00 24.74
CA LYS A 61 15.10 -30.82 23.88
C LYS A 61 14.41 -32.04 23.27
N GLU A 62 13.13 -32.26 23.55
CA GLU A 62 12.30 -33.28 22.88
C GLU A 62 11.01 -32.65 22.33
N ALA A 63 11.14 -31.44 21.77
CA ALA A 63 10.35 -31.17 20.58
C ALA A 63 10.87 -32.17 19.55
N GLY A 64 10.29 -33.37 19.52
CA GLY A 64 10.51 -34.34 18.46
C GLY A 64 10.50 -33.53 17.17
N GLY A 65 11.67 -33.43 16.55
CA GLY A 65 11.75 -32.91 15.20
C GLY A 65 10.90 -33.89 14.42
N THR A 66 9.65 -33.52 14.13
CA THR A 66 8.94 -34.17 13.05
C THR A 66 9.92 -34.08 11.89
N GLU A 67 10.35 -35.23 11.35
CA GLU A 67 11.33 -35.26 10.26
C GLU A 67 10.99 -34.11 9.31
N ILE A 68 11.95 -33.21 9.09
CA ILE A 68 11.69 -32.04 8.26
C ILE A 68 11.47 -32.58 6.86
N ALA A 69 10.19 -32.66 6.48
CA ALA A 69 9.80 -33.13 5.16
C ALA A 69 10.58 -32.34 4.09
N PRO A 70 10.99 -33.00 2.99
CA PRO A 70 11.78 -32.37 1.95
C PRO A 70 11.09 -31.11 1.42
N LYS A 71 11.89 -30.16 0.94
CA LYS A 71 11.38 -28.91 0.36
C LYS A 71 10.45 -29.26 -0.81
N PRO A 72 9.17 -28.83 -0.79
CA PRO A 72 8.30 -29.01 -1.96
C PRO A 72 8.89 -28.30 -3.18
N GLU A 73 8.77 -28.90 -4.36
CA GLU A 73 9.29 -28.33 -5.62
C GLU A 73 8.69 -26.95 -5.93
N SER A 74 7.43 -26.73 -5.57
CA SER A 74 6.70 -25.48 -5.76
C SER A 74 7.16 -24.31 -4.87
N VAL A 75 8.02 -24.57 -3.88
CA VAL A 75 8.50 -23.57 -2.91
C VAL A 75 9.89 -23.07 -3.28
N GLU A 76 9.98 -21.78 -3.56
CA GLU A 76 11.23 -21.05 -3.78
C GLU A 76 11.75 -20.44 -2.48
N ILE A 77 13.03 -20.63 -2.21
CA ILE A 77 13.79 -20.01 -1.11
C ILE A 77 15.03 -19.33 -1.71
N PRO A 78 15.59 -18.30 -1.06
CA PRO A 78 16.86 -17.68 -1.47
C PRO A 78 18.01 -18.70 -1.59
N ASP A 79 18.98 -18.42 -2.48
CA ASP A 79 20.10 -19.33 -2.74
C ASP A 79 21.04 -19.51 -1.53
N ASP A 80 21.02 -18.55 -0.60
CA ASP A 80 21.79 -18.54 0.64
C ASP A 80 21.07 -19.23 1.82
N GLU A 81 19.87 -19.77 1.61
CA GLU A 81 19.03 -20.37 2.66
C GLU A 81 18.85 -21.89 2.45
N THR A 82 19.04 -22.68 3.51
CA THR A 82 18.86 -24.14 3.47
C THR A 82 17.54 -24.55 4.13
N TRP A 83 16.67 -25.27 3.40
CA TRP A 83 15.32 -25.66 3.87
C TRP A 83 15.27 -26.35 5.25
N THR A 84 16.24 -27.22 5.51
CA THR A 84 16.37 -27.98 6.76
C THR A 84 16.85 -27.11 7.93
N GLU A 85 17.58 -26.05 7.64
CA GLU A 85 18.14 -25.11 8.64
C GLU A 85 17.14 -24.00 9.02
N LEU A 86 16.12 -23.77 8.18
CA LEU A 86 15.04 -22.83 8.47
C LEU A 86 14.29 -23.19 9.76
N THR A 87 13.69 -22.20 10.40
CA THR A 87 12.72 -22.45 11.48
C THR A 87 11.40 -22.97 10.92
N ALA A 88 10.56 -23.59 11.76
CA ALA A 88 9.21 -24.00 11.38
C ALA A 88 8.37 -22.82 10.86
N GLN A 89 8.54 -21.64 11.44
CA GLN A 89 7.86 -20.41 11.02
C GLN A 89 8.34 -19.92 9.65
N GLN A 90 9.65 -19.94 9.37
CA GLN A 90 10.19 -19.59 8.05
C GLN A 90 9.72 -20.57 6.97
N ARG A 91 9.76 -21.89 7.23
CA ARG A 91 9.20 -22.89 6.30
C ARG A 91 7.73 -22.65 6.02
N TRP A 92 6.94 -22.35 7.05
CA TRP A 92 5.53 -21.98 6.88
C TRP A 92 5.37 -20.70 6.06
N TYR A 93 6.21 -19.68 6.30
CA TYR A 93 6.21 -18.45 5.52
C TYR A 93 6.46 -18.71 4.05
N TYR A 94 7.53 -19.42 3.66
CA TYR A 94 7.84 -19.70 2.26
C TYR A 94 6.77 -20.55 1.57
N LYS A 95 6.21 -21.56 2.26
CA LYS A 95 5.07 -22.35 1.75
C LYS A 95 3.86 -21.49 1.43
N ASN A 96 3.59 -20.48 2.26
CA ASN A 96 2.38 -19.67 2.16
C ASN A 96 2.62 -18.32 1.48
N ARG A 97 3.86 -17.94 1.16
CA ARG A 97 4.24 -16.60 0.68
C ARG A 97 3.51 -16.25 -0.61
N LYS A 98 3.61 -17.10 -1.64
CA LYS A 98 2.95 -16.86 -2.95
C LYS A 98 1.44 -16.68 -2.78
N ARG A 99 0.77 -17.59 -2.06
CA ARG A 99 -0.66 -17.49 -1.75
C ARG A 99 -1.03 -16.23 -0.96
N ARG A 100 -0.24 -15.86 0.05
CA ARG A 100 -0.51 -14.66 0.88
C ARG A 100 -0.31 -13.36 0.11
N ILE A 101 0.67 -13.32 -0.79
CA ILE A 101 0.87 -12.20 -1.71
C ILE A 101 -0.35 -12.10 -2.64
N ALA A 102 -0.75 -13.22 -3.27
CA ALA A 102 -1.91 -13.27 -4.15
C ALA A 102 -3.21 -12.81 -3.46
N VAL A 103 -3.51 -13.32 -2.26
CA VAL A 103 -4.69 -12.91 -1.47
C VAL A 103 -4.64 -11.42 -1.11
N LYS A 104 -3.45 -10.90 -0.78
CA LYS A 104 -3.27 -9.48 -0.46
C LYS A 104 -3.49 -8.61 -1.70
N ASP A 105 -3.03 -9.05 -2.86
CA ASP A 105 -3.17 -8.31 -4.11
C ASP A 105 -4.61 -8.39 -4.64
N GLU A 106 -5.28 -9.54 -4.55
CA GLU A 106 -6.71 -9.69 -4.83
C GLU A 106 -7.54 -8.74 -3.97
N ARG A 107 -7.32 -8.73 -2.65
CA ARG A 107 -7.99 -7.79 -1.74
C ARG A 107 -7.74 -6.33 -2.11
N ARG A 108 -6.57 -5.98 -2.63
CA ARG A 108 -6.26 -4.61 -3.07
C ARG A 108 -6.99 -4.24 -4.35
N VAL A 109 -7.14 -5.18 -5.29
CA VAL A 109 -7.95 -5.00 -6.50
C VAL A 109 -9.41 -4.75 -6.10
N GLU A 110 -9.98 -5.62 -5.26
CA GLU A 110 -11.35 -5.48 -4.73
C GLU A 110 -11.55 -4.12 -4.02
N LEU A 111 -10.59 -3.73 -3.18
CA LEU A 111 -10.68 -2.47 -2.44
C LEU A 111 -10.60 -1.25 -3.36
N ARG A 112 -9.75 -1.30 -4.40
CA ARG A 112 -9.66 -0.23 -5.42
C ARG A 112 -10.94 -0.14 -6.25
N GLN A 113 -11.50 -1.28 -6.65
CA GLN A 113 -12.76 -1.33 -7.37
C GLN A 113 -13.89 -0.74 -6.52
N TRP A 114 -14.06 -1.23 -5.29
CA TRP A 114 -15.05 -0.70 -4.35
C TRP A 114 -14.90 0.82 -4.16
N PHE A 115 -13.67 1.31 -3.97
CA PHE A 115 -13.42 2.74 -3.77
C PHE A 115 -13.76 3.57 -5.02
N ARG A 116 -13.51 3.02 -6.21
CA ARG A 116 -13.88 3.67 -7.48
C ARG A 116 -15.39 3.74 -7.65
N GLU A 117 -16.10 2.66 -7.37
CA GLU A 117 -17.57 2.60 -7.41
C GLU A 117 -18.16 3.61 -6.44
N ARG A 118 -17.64 3.64 -5.20
CA ARG A 118 -18.01 4.63 -4.18
C ARG A 118 -17.84 6.07 -4.67
N LYS A 119 -16.69 6.40 -5.29
CA LYS A 119 -16.45 7.72 -5.88
C LYS A 119 -17.43 8.07 -6.99
N ARG A 120 -17.78 7.12 -7.84
CA ARG A 120 -18.71 7.33 -8.96
C ARG A 120 -20.13 7.58 -8.48
N ASP A 121 -20.56 6.81 -7.49
CA ASP A 121 -21.97 6.75 -7.12
C ASP A 121 -22.35 7.80 -6.07
N GLU A 122 -21.38 8.30 -5.29
CA GLU A 122 -21.67 9.16 -4.13
C GLU A 122 -20.89 10.48 -4.09
N HIS A 123 -19.98 10.73 -5.05
CA HIS A 123 -19.09 11.88 -4.97
C HIS A 123 -18.95 12.66 -6.28
N GLU A 124 -18.92 13.98 -6.12
CA GLU A 124 -18.60 14.96 -7.15
C GLU A 124 -17.72 16.05 -6.53
N CYS A 125 -17.09 16.87 -7.36
CA CYS A 125 -16.29 17.99 -6.87
C CYS A 125 -17.17 19.03 -6.19
N ALA A 126 -16.82 19.44 -4.97
CA ALA A 126 -17.54 20.47 -4.24
C ALA A 126 -17.46 21.88 -4.87
N ARG A 127 -16.65 22.08 -5.92
CA ARG A 127 -16.38 23.38 -6.55
C ARG A 127 -16.71 23.47 -8.04
N CYS A 128 -16.99 22.36 -8.70
CA CYS A 128 -17.35 22.32 -10.11
C CYS A 128 -18.09 21.03 -10.45
N GLU A 129 -18.60 20.91 -11.68
CA GLU A 129 -19.41 19.76 -12.14
C GLU A 129 -18.59 18.48 -12.44
N GLU A 130 -17.32 18.42 -12.04
CA GLU A 130 -16.50 17.24 -12.28
C GLU A 130 -16.91 16.08 -11.35
N SER A 131 -17.31 14.96 -11.94
CA SER A 131 -17.74 13.74 -11.25
C SER A 131 -16.95 12.50 -11.66
N ARG A 132 -15.97 12.60 -12.57
CA ARG A 132 -15.19 11.43 -13.01
C ARG A 132 -14.37 10.88 -11.84
N PRO A 133 -14.52 9.60 -11.46
CA PRO A 133 -13.86 9.04 -10.26
C PRO A 133 -12.34 9.15 -10.23
N ALA A 134 -11.70 9.08 -11.40
CA ALA A 134 -10.24 9.20 -11.54
C ALA A 134 -9.74 10.64 -11.27
N ALA A 135 -10.59 11.65 -11.47
CA ALA A 135 -10.28 13.05 -11.27
C ALA A 135 -10.47 13.51 -9.81
N LEU A 136 -11.27 12.81 -9.00
CA LEU A 136 -11.61 13.22 -7.64
C LEU A 136 -10.50 12.89 -6.62
N ASP A 137 -10.20 13.86 -5.76
CA ASP A 137 -9.34 13.80 -4.58
C ASP A 137 -10.13 14.12 -3.31
N PHE A 138 -9.60 13.66 -2.17
CA PHE A 138 -10.14 13.91 -0.85
C PHE A 138 -9.21 14.89 -0.13
N HIS A 139 -9.58 16.18 -0.15
CA HIS A 139 -8.84 17.29 0.43
C HIS A 139 -9.10 17.37 1.94
N HIS A 140 -8.05 17.71 2.70
CA HIS A 140 -8.15 17.92 4.14
C HIS A 140 -7.78 19.37 4.47
N ASP A 141 -8.68 20.04 5.19
CA ASP A 141 -8.56 21.47 5.49
C ASP A 141 -7.67 21.74 6.74
N GLY A 142 -7.14 20.69 7.39
CA GLY A 142 -6.43 20.74 8.68
C GLY A 142 -4.95 20.31 8.66
N LYS A 143 -4.18 20.73 9.69
CA LYS A 143 -2.76 20.37 9.89
C LYS A 143 -2.52 18.90 10.26
N ASP A 144 -3.57 18.12 10.48
CA ASP A 144 -3.43 16.70 10.77
C ASP A 144 -3.04 15.96 9.50
N LYS A 145 -1.75 15.62 9.41
CA LYS A 145 -1.19 14.66 8.45
C LYS A 145 -1.74 13.26 8.75
N GLN A 146 -3.03 13.05 8.55
CA GLN A 146 -3.56 11.71 8.38
C GLN A 146 -3.15 11.20 6.99
N LYS A 147 -2.98 9.89 6.87
CA LYS A 147 -2.59 9.26 5.60
C LYS A 147 -3.73 9.50 4.61
N GLY A 148 -3.46 10.22 3.52
CA GLY A 148 -4.50 10.52 2.53
C GLY A 148 -5.25 9.26 2.08
N VAL A 149 -6.55 9.38 1.79
CA VAL A 149 -7.46 8.27 1.51
C VAL A 149 -6.90 7.27 0.48
N THR A 150 -6.25 7.76 -0.57
CA THR A 150 -5.56 6.93 -1.59
C THR A 150 -4.48 6.02 -0.99
N GLN A 151 -3.72 6.50 -0.01
CA GLN A 151 -2.71 5.71 0.69
C GLN A 151 -3.36 4.61 1.55
N MET A 152 -4.50 4.89 2.18
CA MET A 152 -5.26 3.90 2.96
C MET A 152 -5.75 2.75 2.09
N VAL A 153 -6.25 3.05 0.88
CA VAL A 153 -6.64 2.06 -0.13
C VAL A 153 -5.44 1.21 -0.54
N ASN A 154 -4.31 1.84 -0.91
CA ASN A 154 -3.10 1.11 -1.31
C ASN A 154 -2.49 0.24 -0.20
N HIS A 155 -2.67 0.64 1.05
CA HIS A 155 -2.22 -0.12 2.22
C HIS A 155 -3.24 -1.16 2.70
N GLY A 156 -4.43 -1.26 2.08
CA GLY A 156 -5.41 -2.31 2.41
C GLY A 156 -6.14 -2.09 3.73
N TYR A 157 -6.42 -0.84 4.09
CA TYR A 157 -7.21 -0.51 5.28
C TYR A 157 -8.64 -1.05 5.16
N SER A 158 -9.39 -1.13 6.26
CA SER A 158 -10.80 -1.54 6.22
C SER A 158 -11.67 -0.49 5.53
N LYS A 159 -12.74 -0.92 4.86
CA LYS A 159 -13.72 -0.03 4.20
C LYS A 159 -14.27 1.01 5.17
N THR A 160 -14.68 0.58 6.36
CA THR A 160 -15.18 1.46 7.44
C THR A 160 -14.20 2.57 7.79
N ARG A 161 -12.91 2.25 7.96
CA ARG A 161 -11.90 3.26 8.31
C ARG A 161 -11.64 4.23 7.17
N ILE A 162 -11.76 3.76 5.93
CA ILE A 162 -11.67 4.62 4.74
C ILE A 162 -12.87 5.57 4.67
N GLU A 163 -14.08 5.08 4.95
CA GLU A 163 -15.30 5.90 4.98
C GLU A 163 -15.27 6.98 6.08
N GLU A 164 -14.80 6.63 7.28
CA GLU A 164 -14.59 7.58 8.37
C GLU A 164 -13.66 8.73 7.97
N GLU A 165 -12.60 8.43 7.20
CA GLU A 165 -11.67 9.45 6.71
C GLU A 165 -12.32 10.29 5.59
N ILE A 166 -13.01 9.65 4.65
CA ILE A 166 -13.75 10.35 3.58
C ILE A 166 -14.72 11.37 4.18
N GLY A 167 -15.42 11.02 5.28
CA GLY A 167 -16.35 11.93 5.95
C GLY A 167 -15.71 13.18 6.58
N ARG A 168 -14.38 13.22 6.69
CA ARG A 168 -13.62 14.39 7.16
C ARG A 168 -12.99 15.19 6.02
N CYS A 169 -13.13 14.72 4.78
CA CYS A 169 -12.53 15.33 3.62
C CYS A 169 -13.53 16.17 2.85
N THR A 170 -13.04 17.26 2.24
CA THR A 170 -13.74 17.95 1.16
C THR A 170 -13.40 17.26 -0.15
N VAL A 171 -14.41 16.76 -0.90
CA VAL A 171 -14.16 16.15 -2.22
C VAL A 171 -13.90 17.25 -3.24
N LEU A 172 -12.73 17.24 -3.86
CA LEU A 172 -12.35 18.19 -4.91
C LEU A 172 -11.79 17.43 -6.12
N CYS A 173 -12.07 17.88 -7.34
CA CYS A 173 -11.33 17.37 -8.49
C CYS A 173 -9.87 17.84 -8.45
N ALA A 174 -8.98 17.14 -9.16
CA ALA A 174 -7.54 17.40 -9.16
C ALA A 174 -7.21 18.84 -9.58
N ASN A 175 -7.95 19.43 -10.53
CA ASN A 175 -7.81 20.83 -10.92
C ASN A 175 -8.15 21.76 -9.74
N CYS A 176 -9.34 21.64 -9.15
CA CYS A 176 -9.78 22.48 -8.02
C CYS A 176 -8.89 22.29 -6.78
N HIS A 177 -8.45 21.06 -6.52
CA HIS A 177 -7.56 20.72 -5.42
C HIS A 177 -6.17 21.39 -5.59
N ARG A 178 -5.65 21.47 -6.82
CA ARG A 178 -4.42 22.22 -7.11
C ARG A 178 -4.60 23.71 -6.87
N LYS A 179 -5.70 24.30 -7.36
CA LYS A 179 -5.99 25.72 -7.14
C LYS A 179 -6.08 26.05 -5.65
N GLU A 180 -6.59 25.13 -4.83
CA GLU A 180 -6.65 25.32 -3.38
C GLU A 180 -5.28 25.30 -2.70
N HIS A 181 -4.39 24.40 -3.12
CA HIS A 181 -3.02 24.34 -2.59
C HIS A 181 -2.04 25.28 -3.28
N TYR A 182 -2.49 26.05 -4.27
CA TYR A 182 -1.65 26.99 -4.99
C TYR A 182 -1.44 28.24 -4.13
N ASP A 183 -0.29 28.30 -3.47
CA ASP A 183 0.17 29.45 -2.68
C ASP A 183 1.02 30.43 -3.52
N GLY A 184 1.09 30.19 -4.83
CA GLY A 184 1.91 30.97 -5.77
C GLY A 184 1.23 32.24 -6.28
N VAL A 185 2.04 33.06 -6.94
CA VAL A 185 1.61 34.25 -7.69
C VAL A 185 0.71 33.79 -8.86
N THR A 186 -0.37 34.51 -9.16
CA THR A 186 -1.32 34.07 -10.19
C THR A 186 -0.61 33.96 -11.56
N PRO A 187 -0.99 33.01 -12.45
CA PRO A 187 -0.35 32.89 -13.77
C PRO A 187 -0.37 34.16 -14.63
N ALA A 188 -1.30 35.09 -14.36
CA ALA A 188 -1.39 36.40 -15.01
C ALA A 188 -0.25 37.35 -14.61
N GLU A 189 0.33 37.18 -13.43
CA GLU A 189 1.40 38.02 -12.87
C GLU A 189 2.79 37.42 -13.12
N LEU A 190 2.88 36.23 -13.72
CA LEU A 190 4.15 35.58 -14.05
C LEU A 190 4.81 36.29 -15.25
N PRO A 191 6.13 36.57 -15.18
CA PRO A 191 6.84 37.25 -16.26
C PRO A 191 6.70 36.46 -17.57
N PRO A 192 6.67 37.13 -18.73
CA PRO A 192 6.69 36.44 -20.01
C PRO A 192 7.91 35.52 -20.09
N ALA A 193 7.80 34.43 -20.87
CA ALA A 193 8.97 33.60 -21.16
C ALA A 193 10.09 34.53 -21.64
N PRO A 194 11.30 34.48 -21.05
CA PRO A 194 12.41 35.20 -21.63
C PRO A 194 12.59 34.70 -23.07
N GLU A 195 12.69 35.63 -24.02
CA GLU A 195 13.08 35.30 -25.38
C GLU A 195 14.37 34.46 -25.32
N ILE A 196 14.41 33.41 -26.13
CA ILE A 196 15.39 32.31 -26.07
C ILE A 196 16.85 32.82 -26.20
N GLU A 197 17.05 34.09 -26.55
CA GLU A 197 18.31 34.67 -27.04
C GLU A 197 18.85 35.86 -26.23
N ALA A 198 18.48 36.03 -24.95
CA ALA A 198 19.26 36.93 -24.09
C ALA A 198 20.52 36.21 -23.58
N GLU A 199 21.60 36.31 -24.35
CA GLU A 199 22.99 36.10 -23.90
C GLU A 199 23.23 36.96 -22.64
N ILE A 200 23.34 36.33 -21.47
CA ILE A 200 23.73 37.02 -20.24
C ILE A 200 24.75 36.14 -19.51
N GLU A 201 25.95 36.72 -19.33
CA GLU A 201 27.15 36.22 -18.64
C GLU A 201 27.00 35.91 -17.14
N ASP A 202 25.78 35.79 -16.58
CA ASP A 202 25.59 35.70 -15.12
C ASP A 202 25.10 34.31 -14.66
N SER A 203 25.94 33.65 -13.86
CA SER A 203 26.16 32.20 -13.80
C SER A 203 25.68 31.51 -12.52
N THR A 204 24.70 32.09 -11.80
CA THR A 204 24.21 31.44 -10.56
C THR A 204 23.19 30.32 -10.85
N GLU A 205 23.46 29.13 -10.31
CA GLU A 205 22.69 27.88 -10.55
C GLU A 205 21.18 28.03 -10.29
N THR A 206 20.81 28.81 -9.28
CA THR A 206 19.42 29.08 -8.89
C THR A 206 18.65 29.82 -9.97
N ARG A 207 19.24 30.87 -10.59
CA ARG A 207 18.58 31.69 -11.61
C ARG A 207 18.27 30.91 -12.88
N LEU A 208 19.10 29.93 -13.24
CA LEU A 208 18.87 29.10 -14.43
C LEU A 208 17.68 28.16 -14.26
N ARG A 209 17.47 27.60 -13.05
CA ARG A 209 16.31 26.77 -12.74
C ARG A 209 15.02 27.59 -12.71
N GLU A 210 15.06 28.77 -12.10
CA GLU A 210 13.94 29.71 -12.07
C GLU A 210 13.52 30.14 -13.49
N ARG A 211 14.49 30.53 -14.33
CA ARG A 211 14.23 30.88 -15.74
C ARG A 211 13.57 29.75 -16.52
N ARG A 212 14.06 28.51 -16.36
CA ARG A 212 13.45 27.35 -17.04
C ARG A 212 12.05 27.02 -16.53
N ARG A 213 11.81 27.16 -15.22
CA ARG A 213 10.46 27.01 -14.65
C ARG A 213 9.51 28.08 -15.20
N ALA A 214 9.92 29.34 -15.20
CA ALA A 214 9.15 30.45 -15.76
C ALA A 214 8.82 30.22 -17.25
N TRP A 215 9.80 29.73 -18.03
CA TRP A 215 9.60 29.39 -19.43
C TRP A 215 8.56 28.27 -19.62
N VAL A 216 8.58 27.20 -18.81
CA VAL A 216 7.56 26.12 -18.89
C VAL A 216 6.17 26.63 -18.47
N VAL A 217 6.09 27.50 -17.48
CA VAL A 217 4.82 28.10 -17.06
C VAL A 217 4.25 29.00 -18.17
N ALA A 218 5.08 29.84 -18.78
CA ALA A 218 4.69 30.66 -19.91
C ALA A 218 4.26 29.80 -21.11
N TYR A 219 4.98 28.71 -21.41
CA TYR A 219 4.57 27.73 -22.43
C TYR A 219 3.15 27.18 -22.17
N LYS A 220 2.80 26.86 -20.92
CA LYS A 220 1.44 26.41 -20.57
C LYS A 220 0.41 27.52 -20.73
N ARG A 221 0.73 28.74 -20.29
CA ARG A 221 -0.16 29.92 -20.39
C ARG A 221 -0.46 30.32 -21.82
N ASP A 222 0.55 30.28 -22.68
CA ASP A 222 0.47 30.76 -24.06
C ASP A 222 0.01 29.64 -25.03
N SER A 223 -0.43 28.49 -24.48
CA SER A 223 -0.97 27.35 -25.24
C SER A 223 -2.49 27.42 -25.36
N ASP A 224 -3.07 26.57 -26.22
CA ASP A 224 -4.53 26.41 -26.36
C ASP A 224 -5.21 25.71 -25.15
N GLY A 225 -4.46 25.38 -24.09
CA GLY A 225 -4.97 24.70 -22.91
C GLY A 225 -4.93 23.16 -23.01
N CYS A 226 -5.82 22.50 -22.29
CA CYS A 226 -5.95 21.05 -22.27
C CYS A 226 -6.41 20.52 -23.63
N ARG A 227 -5.76 19.48 -24.15
CA ARG A 227 -6.14 18.84 -25.42
C ARG A 227 -7.55 18.22 -25.40
N ASN A 228 -8.03 17.80 -24.23
CA ASN A 228 -9.26 17.02 -24.09
C ASN A 228 -10.46 17.83 -23.57
N CYS A 229 -10.25 19.04 -23.07
CA CYS A 229 -11.33 19.88 -22.52
C CYS A 229 -10.95 21.37 -22.51
N GLY A 230 -11.89 22.25 -22.14
CA GLY A 230 -11.67 23.71 -22.15
C GLY A 230 -10.86 24.29 -20.98
N GLU A 231 -10.17 23.49 -20.17
CA GLU A 231 -9.33 24.01 -19.08
C GLU A 231 -8.05 24.62 -19.66
N SER A 232 -7.80 25.89 -19.35
CA SER A 232 -6.64 26.65 -19.82
C SER A 232 -5.79 27.22 -18.68
N ASP A 233 -6.18 27.04 -17.42
CA ASP A 233 -5.42 27.52 -16.27
C ASP A 233 -4.06 26.79 -16.18
N PRO A 234 -2.91 27.49 -16.29
CA PRO A 234 -1.58 26.88 -16.25
C PRO A 234 -1.29 26.07 -14.98
N VAL A 235 -1.95 26.38 -13.86
CA VAL A 235 -1.84 25.63 -12.60
C VAL A 235 -2.45 24.23 -12.73
N CYS A 236 -3.49 24.08 -13.55
CA CYS A 236 -4.17 22.82 -13.80
C CYS A 236 -3.47 21.95 -14.84
N LEU A 237 -2.63 22.53 -15.70
CA LEU A 237 -2.08 21.83 -16.87
C LEU A 237 -0.84 20.99 -16.54
N ASP A 238 -0.81 19.78 -17.05
CA ASP A 238 0.28 18.81 -16.99
C ASP A 238 0.76 18.43 -18.40
N LEU A 239 2.03 18.02 -18.48
CA LEU A 239 2.64 17.54 -19.71
C LEU A 239 2.61 16.01 -19.71
N HIS A 240 1.67 15.46 -20.46
CA HIS A 240 1.49 14.03 -20.66
C HIS A 240 2.42 13.54 -21.76
N HIS A 241 3.23 12.53 -21.51
CA HIS A 241 4.15 11.99 -22.51
C HIS A 241 3.44 10.92 -23.32
N VAL A 242 3.52 11.00 -24.65
CA VAL A 242 2.91 10.01 -25.58
C VAL A 242 3.95 9.01 -26.11
N ASP A 243 5.23 9.39 -26.12
CA ASP A 243 6.36 8.59 -26.64
C ASP A 243 7.40 8.25 -25.54
N GLU A 244 8.39 7.39 -25.88
CA GLU A 244 9.55 7.13 -25.03
C GLU A 244 10.31 8.43 -24.69
N LYS A 245 10.50 8.67 -23.39
CA LYS A 245 11.13 9.88 -22.85
C LYS A 245 12.62 9.69 -22.62
N VAL A 246 13.38 10.79 -22.77
CA VAL A 246 14.77 10.85 -22.29
C VAL A 246 14.79 11.13 -20.78
N GLY A 247 13.77 11.80 -20.25
CA GLY A 247 13.57 12.12 -18.83
C GLY A 247 12.31 12.99 -18.61
N SER A 248 11.82 13.14 -17.38
CA SER A 248 10.70 14.07 -17.14
C SER A 248 11.15 15.52 -17.31
N ILE A 249 10.26 16.43 -17.73
CA ILE A 249 10.60 17.87 -17.85
C ILE A 249 11.17 18.43 -16.53
N SER A 250 10.64 18.01 -15.38
CA SER A 250 11.19 18.36 -14.07
C SER A 250 12.64 17.87 -13.88
N ALA A 251 12.95 16.65 -14.33
CA ALA A 251 14.32 16.11 -14.32
C ALA A 251 15.23 16.90 -15.27
N LEU A 252 14.78 17.21 -16.50
CA LEU A 252 15.56 18.01 -17.45
C LEU A 252 15.88 19.42 -16.91
N ILE A 253 14.95 20.04 -16.19
CA ILE A 253 15.18 21.31 -15.49
C ILE A 253 16.21 21.14 -14.36
N ALA A 254 16.09 20.08 -13.57
CA ALA A 254 16.98 19.79 -12.43
C ALA A 254 18.41 19.47 -12.89
N GLU A 255 18.55 18.67 -13.95
CA GLU A 255 19.80 18.27 -14.64
C GLU A 255 20.39 19.38 -15.51
N ARG A 256 19.68 20.49 -15.62
CA ARG A 256 20.10 21.71 -16.29
C ARG A 256 20.28 21.59 -17.81
N ARG A 257 19.43 20.82 -18.49
CA ARG A 257 19.47 20.64 -19.96
C ARG A 257 19.09 21.92 -20.71
N SER A 258 19.62 22.10 -21.93
CA SER A 258 19.39 23.31 -22.73
C SER A 258 17.89 23.56 -22.99
N LEU A 259 17.50 24.82 -23.22
CA LEU A 259 16.12 25.17 -23.57
C LEU A 259 15.67 24.44 -24.84
N ASP A 260 16.55 24.27 -25.83
CA ASP A 260 16.24 23.49 -27.04
C ASP A 260 15.89 22.05 -26.73
N MET A 261 16.59 21.42 -25.79
CA MET A 261 16.29 20.05 -25.41
C MET A 261 14.97 19.94 -24.65
N ILE A 262 14.70 20.88 -23.74
CA ILE A 262 13.41 20.96 -23.03
C ILE A 262 12.29 21.18 -24.05
N ARG A 263 12.47 22.09 -25.02
CA ARG A 263 11.52 22.35 -26.10
C ARG A 263 11.26 21.11 -26.95
N ARG A 264 12.31 20.38 -27.36
CA ARG A 264 12.16 19.13 -28.13
C ARG A 264 11.41 18.05 -27.36
N GLU A 265 11.65 17.94 -26.05
CA GLU A 265 10.92 16.97 -25.24
C GLU A 265 9.45 17.37 -25.08
N LEU A 266 9.16 18.67 -24.92
CA LEU A 266 7.79 19.17 -24.87
C LEU A 266 6.99 18.94 -26.14
N GLN A 267 7.64 18.96 -27.31
CA GLN A 267 6.99 18.64 -28.57
C GLN A 267 6.50 17.18 -28.65
N LYS A 268 6.99 16.30 -27.78
CA LYS A 268 6.49 14.91 -27.62
C LYS A 268 5.40 14.79 -26.55
N CYS A 269 5.06 15.89 -25.88
CA CYS A 269 4.08 15.90 -24.83
C CYS A 269 2.76 16.47 -25.33
N GLU A 270 1.67 15.87 -24.89
CA GLU A 270 0.34 16.47 -24.94
C GLU A 270 0.11 17.28 -23.67
N LEU A 271 -0.49 18.46 -23.80
CA LEU A 271 -0.89 19.25 -22.64
C LEU A 271 -2.30 18.82 -22.21
N LEU A 272 -2.42 18.30 -21.00
CA LEU A 272 -3.68 17.84 -20.42
C LEU A 272 -3.88 18.49 -19.05
N CYS A 273 -5.10 18.89 -18.70
CA CYS A 273 -5.39 19.28 -17.33
C CYS A 273 -5.27 18.08 -16.39
N ALA A 274 -5.07 18.32 -15.09
CA ALA A 274 -4.85 17.28 -14.09
C ALA A 274 -5.96 16.22 -14.07
N ASN A 275 -7.21 16.62 -14.29
CA ASN A 275 -8.36 15.70 -14.39
C ASN A 275 -8.21 14.76 -15.61
N CYS A 276 -8.04 15.32 -16.82
CA CYS A 276 -7.90 14.54 -18.05
C CYS A 276 -6.60 13.72 -18.09
N HIS A 277 -5.53 14.23 -17.49
CA HIS A 277 -4.25 13.54 -17.38
C HIS A 277 -4.37 12.27 -16.50
N ARG A 278 -5.09 12.35 -15.39
CA ARG A 278 -5.36 11.19 -14.52
C ARG A 278 -6.22 10.14 -15.20
N GLU A 279 -7.23 10.59 -15.93
CA GLU A 279 -8.07 9.70 -16.74
C GLU A 279 -7.27 9.02 -17.85
N ARG A 280 -6.27 9.69 -18.42
CA ARG A 280 -5.39 9.09 -19.43
C ARG A 280 -4.46 8.03 -18.86
N HIS A 281 -3.95 8.23 -17.65
CA HIS A 281 -3.18 7.22 -16.91
C HIS A 281 -4.05 6.15 -16.25
N PHE A 282 -5.37 6.30 -16.32
CA PHE A 282 -6.28 5.30 -15.81
C PHE A 282 -6.28 4.11 -16.77
N ASP A 283 -5.69 3.00 -16.32
CA ASP A 283 -5.72 1.74 -17.05
C ASP A 283 -6.87 0.86 -16.53
N PRO A 284 -7.98 0.70 -17.29
CA PRO A 284 -9.06 -0.20 -16.92
C PRO A 284 -8.66 -1.67 -16.93
N SER A 285 -7.58 -2.08 -17.59
CA SER A 285 -7.12 -3.47 -17.63
C SER A 285 -6.44 -3.92 -16.34
N SER A 286 -6.03 -2.98 -15.47
CA SER A 286 -5.62 -3.28 -14.09
C SER A 286 -6.76 -3.80 -13.20
N LEU A 287 -7.99 -3.87 -13.73
CA LEU A 287 -9.20 -4.36 -13.08
C LEU A 287 -9.81 -5.58 -13.77
N SER A 288 -9.26 -6.05 -14.90
CA SER A 288 -9.77 -7.24 -15.57
C SER A 288 -9.15 -8.49 -14.95
N ASP A 289 -9.99 -9.26 -14.28
CA ASP A 289 -9.78 -10.65 -13.93
C ASP A 289 -9.46 -11.48 -15.18
N ASP A 290 -8.22 -11.94 -15.31
CA ASP A 290 -7.84 -13.01 -16.24
C ASP A 290 -8.28 -14.37 -15.65
N ARG A 291 -9.56 -14.49 -15.26
CA ARG A 291 -10.15 -15.69 -14.63
C ARG A 291 -10.83 -16.63 -15.62
N THR A 292 -10.73 -16.42 -16.93
CA THR A 292 -11.37 -17.29 -17.94
C THR A 292 -10.41 -18.14 -18.77
N ALA A 293 -9.11 -18.21 -18.46
CA ALA A 293 -8.15 -18.98 -19.28
C ALA A 293 -7.52 -20.23 -18.63
N SER A 294 -7.98 -20.72 -17.46
CA SER A 294 -7.34 -21.89 -16.82
C SER A 294 -8.27 -22.91 -16.17
N ALA A 295 -9.57 -22.91 -16.49
CA ALA A 295 -10.54 -23.87 -15.93
C ALA A 295 -10.95 -25.01 -16.90
N GLU A 296 -10.32 -25.17 -18.07
CA GLU A 296 -10.71 -26.20 -19.06
C GLU A 296 -9.60 -27.18 -19.47
N HIS A 297 -8.50 -27.30 -18.72
CA HIS A 297 -7.50 -28.35 -18.96
C HIS A 297 -7.12 -29.04 -17.64
N ASP A 298 -8.05 -29.81 -17.07
CA ASP A 298 -7.72 -30.96 -16.20
C ASP A 298 -8.97 -31.82 -15.95
N ASN A 299 -9.59 -32.25 -17.04
CA ASN A 299 -10.49 -33.39 -17.03
C ASN A 299 -10.38 -34.07 -18.39
N ASN A 300 -9.37 -34.93 -18.56
CA ASN A 300 -9.40 -36.18 -19.34
C ASN A 300 -7.98 -36.70 -19.59
N LYS A 301 -7.45 -37.54 -18.70
CA LYS A 301 -6.79 -38.84 -18.96
C LYS A 301 -5.97 -39.32 -17.77
#